data_AF-A0A520H0C1-F1
#
_entry.id   AF-A0A520H0C1-F1
#
_cell.length_a   1.000
_cell.length_b   1.000
_cell.length_c   1.000
_cell.angle_alpha   90.00
_cell.angle_beta   90.00
_cell.angle_gamma   90.00
#
_symmetry.space_group_name_H-M   'P 1'
#
loop_
_entity.id
_entity.type
_entity.pdbx_description
1 polymer ?
#
loop_
_entity_poly.entity_id
_entity_poly.type
_entity_poly.pdbx_seq_one_letter_code
_entity_poly.pdbx_strand_id
1 'polypeptide(L)'
;MDDPILNPARTVAVHRQGAERQPVIVIDDVLADPARWRAAAEAGDYARVGAHYPGVRAFVDRDWADAMRDALAPLLADTFALDPVPQVLEAFFSIVTTPPERLAPIQRLPHFDGLEAERIAVLIY
;
A
#
# COMPACT_ATOMS: atom_id res chain seq x y z
N MET A 1 -9.88 17.58 -3.60
CA MET A 1 -8.51 17.91 -3.16
C MET A 1 -7.81 18.52 -4.33
N ASP A 2 -7.36 19.77 -4.21
CA ASP A 2 -6.78 20.49 -5.35
C ASP A 2 -5.25 20.27 -5.47
N ASP A 3 -4.60 19.77 -4.42
CA ASP A 3 -3.18 19.45 -4.43
C ASP A 3 -2.90 18.06 -5.00
N PRO A 4 -1.81 17.88 -5.77
CA PRO A 4 -1.44 16.57 -6.31
C PRO A 4 -1.12 15.59 -5.18
N ILE A 5 -1.61 14.36 -5.28
CA ILE A 5 -1.28 13.28 -4.34
C ILE A 5 0.15 12.79 -4.56
N LEU A 6 0.50 12.56 -5.83
CA LEU A 6 1.79 12.05 -6.23
C LEU A 6 2.77 13.20 -6.49
N ASN A 7 3.99 13.06 -6.00
CA ASN A 7 5.07 13.98 -6.29
C ASN A 7 5.35 14.01 -7.81
N PRO A 8 5.35 15.17 -8.47
CA PRO A 8 5.67 15.25 -9.90
C PRO A 8 7.12 14.88 -10.22
N ALA A 9 8.04 14.99 -9.26
CA ALA A 9 9.45 14.62 -9.42
C ALA A 9 9.76 13.16 -9.05
N ARG A 10 8.75 12.35 -8.69
CA ARG A 10 8.93 10.93 -8.35
C ARG A 10 9.61 10.15 -9.48
N THR A 11 10.40 9.15 -9.11
CA THR A 11 10.94 8.19 -10.08
C THR A 11 10.17 6.89 -10.02
N VAL A 12 9.90 6.29 -11.17
CA VAL A 12 9.17 5.02 -11.28
C VAL A 12 10.06 3.99 -11.94
N ALA A 13 10.19 2.83 -11.31
CA ALA A 13 10.87 1.67 -11.86
C ALA A 13 9.93 0.45 -11.83
N VAL A 14 9.95 -0.35 -12.90
CA VAL A 14 9.22 -1.62 -12.96
C VAL A 14 10.24 -2.76 -12.99
N HIS A 15 10.21 -3.58 -11.94
CA HIS A 15 11.02 -4.78 -11.81
C HIS A 15 10.23 -6.02 -12.21
N ARG A 16 10.94 -7.11 -12.53
CA ARG A 16 10.35 -8.41 -12.81
C ARG A 16 10.88 -9.41 -11.80
N GLN A 17 10.00 -9.93 -10.96
CA GLN A 17 10.36 -10.77 -9.82
C GLN A 17 10.04 -12.24 -10.10
N GLY A 18 10.95 -13.12 -9.69
CA GLY A 18 10.80 -14.58 -9.79
C GLY A 18 10.83 -15.12 -11.22
N ALA A 19 10.64 -16.45 -11.35
CA ALA A 19 10.63 -17.13 -12.65
C ALA A 19 9.43 -16.73 -13.52
N GLU A 20 8.31 -16.41 -12.88
CA GLU A 20 7.08 -15.94 -13.53
C GLU A 20 7.18 -14.50 -14.06
N ARG A 21 8.24 -13.77 -13.70
CA ARG A 21 8.46 -12.38 -14.08
C ARG A 21 7.30 -11.47 -13.67
N GLN A 22 6.74 -11.69 -12.49
CA GLN A 22 5.67 -10.84 -11.95
C GLN A 22 6.16 -9.39 -11.85
N PRO A 23 5.42 -8.41 -12.39
CA PRO A 23 5.81 -7.02 -12.30
C PRO A 23 5.74 -6.51 -10.85
N VAL A 24 6.75 -5.74 -10.44
CA VAL A 24 6.76 -5.00 -9.17
C VAL A 24 7.10 -3.55 -9.49
N ILE A 25 6.24 -2.63 -9.06
CA ILE A 25 6.44 -1.20 -9.25
C ILE A 25 7.11 -0.64 -8.00
N VAL A 26 8.21 0.06 -8.18
CA VAL A 26 8.87 0.84 -7.14
C VAL A 26 8.78 2.31 -7.54
N ILE A 27 8.28 3.14 -6.61
CA ILE A 27 8.13 4.58 -6.80
C ILE A 27 8.88 5.27 -5.67
N ASP A 28 9.99 5.94 -5.99
CA ASP A 28 10.73 6.73 -5.02
C ASP A 28 10.14 8.15 -4.94
N ASP A 29 10.18 8.73 -3.73
CA ASP A 29 9.62 10.03 -3.42
C ASP A 29 8.14 10.17 -3.83
N VAL A 30 7.32 9.14 -3.62
CA VAL A 30 5.96 9.03 -4.18
C VAL A 30 4.98 10.13 -3.76
N LEU A 31 5.02 10.60 -2.51
CA LEU A 31 4.04 11.56 -1.97
C LEU A 31 4.45 13.00 -2.24
N ALA A 32 3.55 13.83 -2.75
CA ALA A 32 3.81 15.25 -2.95
C ALA A 32 3.94 16.03 -1.62
N ASP A 33 3.15 15.66 -0.61
CA ASP A 33 3.21 16.22 0.75
C ASP A 33 3.24 15.10 1.80
N PRO A 34 4.41 14.50 2.07
CA PRO A 34 4.53 13.46 3.09
C PRO A 34 4.16 13.94 4.50
N ALA A 35 4.27 15.25 4.80
CA ALA A 35 3.96 15.79 6.13
C ALA A 35 2.46 15.70 6.43
N ARG A 36 1.62 15.99 5.43
CA ARG A 36 0.17 15.85 5.54
C ARG A 36 -0.27 14.40 5.81
N TRP A 37 0.34 13.41 5.15
CA TRP A 37 0.05 11.98 5.43
C TRP A 37 0.49 11.56 6.82
N ARG A 38 1.66 12.04 7.29
CA ARG A 38 2.13 11.81 8.66
C ARG A 38 1.19 12.41 9.71
N ALA A 39 0.74 13.64 9.52
CA ALA A 39 -0.21 14.28 10.44
C ALA A 39 -1.55 13.51 10.53
N ALA A 40 -2.05 13.00 9.40
CA ALA A 40 -3.23 12.14 9.39
C ALA A 40 -2.98 10.81 10.12
N ALA A 41 -1.82 10.21 9.91
CA ALA A 41 -1.41 8.99 10.60
C ALA A 41 -1.28 9.19 12.12
N GLU A 42 -0.73 10.32 12.58
CA GLU A 42 -0.59 10.66 14.01
C GLU A 42 -1.93 10.81 14.72
N ALA A 43 -2.97 11.25 14.00
CA ALA A 43 -4.33 11.39 14.54
C ALA A 43 -5.14 10.08 14.52
N GLY A 44 -4.60 8.99 13.96
CA GLY A 44 -5.30 7.73 13.81
C GLY A 44 -5.56 7.00 15.15
N ASP A 45 -6.68 6.30 15.23
CA ASP A 45 -6.98 5.39 16.34
C ASP A 45 -6.39 4.00 16.06
N TYR A 46 -5.25 3.71 16.70
CA TYR A 46 -4.48 2.49 16.45
C TYR A 46 -4.93 1.33 17.34
N ALA A 47 -5.29 0.23 16.68
CA ALA A 47 -5.63 -1.02 17.35
C ALA A 47 -5.00 -2.21 16.63
N ARG A 48 -4.99 -3.38 17.30
CA ARG A 48 -4.64 -4.64 16.63
C ARG A 48 -5.77 -5.03 15.68
N VAL A 49 -5.45 -5.25 14.41
CA VAL A 49 -6.42 -5.67 13.39
C VAL A 49 -6.08 -7.08 12.94
N GLY A 50 -6.82 -8.06 13.46
CA GLY A 50 -6.66 -9.48 13.13
C GLY A 50 -5.43 -10.15 13.76
N ALA A 51 -5.23 -11.43 13.41
CA ALA A 51 -4.15 -12.26 13.96
C ALA A 51 -2.93 -12.38 13.04
N HIS A 52 -3.10 -12.10 11.74
CA HIS A 52 -2.11 -12.41 10.71
C HIS A 52 -1.05 -11.32 10.53
N TYR A 53 -1.38 -10.07 10.80
CA TYR A 53 -0.45 -8.95 10.67
C TYR A 53 -0.02 -8.48 12.07
N PRO A 54 1.29 -8.49 12.38
CA PRO A 54 1.78 -7.99 13.65
C PRO A 54 1.64 -6.47 13.75
N GLY A 55 1.68 -5.94 14.97
CA GLY A 55 1.62 -4.50 15.22
C GLY A 55 0.20 -3.95 15.40
N VAL A 56 0.08 -2.65 15.17
CA VAL A 56 -1.19 -1.90 15.27
C VAL A 56 -1.46 -1.13 13.99
N ARG A 57 -2.73 -0.88 13.71
CA ARG A 57 -3.21 -0.21 12.51
C ARG A 57 -4.32 0.79 12.84
N ALA A 58 -4.36 1.87 12.07
CA ALA A 58 -5.48 2.80 11.98
C ALA A 58 -5.99 2.83 10.53
N PHE A 59 -7.29 2.96 10.33
CA PHE A 59 -7.84 3.09 8.97
C PHE A 59 -7.38 4.38 8.31
N VAL A 60 -7.06 4.29 7.02
CA VAL A 60 -6.92 5.47 6.16
C VAL A 60 -8.32 5.92 5.76
N ASP A 61 -8.55 7.22 5.73
CA ASP A 61 -9.79 7.79 5.20
C ASP A 61 -10.06 7.30 3.77
N ARG A 62 -11.31 6.93 3.48
CA ARG A 62 -11.67 6.31 2.19
C ARG A 62 -11.38 7.25 1.02
N ASP A 63 -11.66 8.55 1.15
CA ASP A 63 -11.46 9.50 0.06
C ASP A 63 -9.96 9.65 -0.27
N TRP A 64 -9.09 9.53 0.73
CA TRP A 64 -7.64 9.54 0.53
C TRP A 64 -7.14 8.28 -0.16
N ALA A 65 -7.65 7.12 0.25
CA ALA A 65 -7.28 5.85 -0.37
C ALA A 65 -7.76 5.78 -1.83
N ASP A 66 -8.99 6.21 -2.10
CA ASP A 66 -9.55 6.25 -3.44
C ASP A 66 -8.80 7.28 -4.31
N ALA A 67 -8.43 8.44 -3.78
CA ALA A 67 -7.61 9.42 -4.50
C ALA A 67 -6.20 8.91 -4.83
N MET A 68 -5.56 8.15 -3.93
CA MET A 68 -4.28 7.48 -4.21
C MET A 68 -4.43 6.43 -5.32
N ARG A 69 -5.50 5.61 -5.24
CA ARG A 69 -5.82 4.63 -6.28
C ARG A 69 -6.00 5.31 -7.64
N ASP A 70 -6.78 6.37 -7.70
CA ASP A 70 -7.04 7.12 -8.94
C ASP A 70 -5.75 7.73 -9.51
N ALA A 71 -4.88 8.27 -8.64
CA ALA A 71 -3.60 8.83 -9.06
C ALA A 71 -2.62 7.76 -9.59
N LEU A 72 -2.67 6.53 -9.06
CA LEU A 72 -1.87 5.40 -9.52
C LEU A 72 -2.52 4.65 -10.71
N ALA A 73 -3.80 4.90 -11.01
CA ALA A 73 -4.58 4.09 -11.95
C ALA A 73 -3.93 3.93 -13.33
N PRO A 74 -3.39 4.99 -13.99
CA PRO A 74 -2.73 4.83 -15.29
C PRO A 74 -1.54 3.85 -15.23
N LEU A 75 -0.73 3.95 -14.17
CA LEU A 75 0.44 3.11 -13.98
C LEU A 75 0.06 1.65 -13.68
N LEU A 76 -1.02 1.45 -12.92
CA LEU A 76 -1.56 0.11 -12.63
C LEU A 76 -2.15 -0.53 -13.89
N ALA A 77 -2.92 0.22 -14.67
CA ALA A 77 -3.49 -0.24 -15.92
C ALA A 77 -2.40 -0.66 -16.92
N ASP A 78 -1.40 0.18 -17.13
CA ASP A 78 -0.32 -0.09 -18.09
C ASP A 78 0.57 -1.27 -17.66
N THR A 79 0.87 -1.39 -16.37
CA THR A 79 1.83 -2.40 -15.88
C THR A 79 1.22 -3.78 -15.69
N PHE A 80 -0.02 -3.82 -15.19
CA PHE A 80 -0.73 -5.05 -14.81
C PHE A 80 -1.88 -5.42 -15.74
N ALA A 81 -2.14 -4.63 -16.80
CA ALA A 81 -3.27 -4.81 -17.71
C ALA A 81 -4.64 -4.79 -16.99
N LEU A 82 -4.78 -3.89 -16.01
CA LEU A 82 -5.99 -3.72 -15.21
C LEU A 82 -6.81 -2.53 -15.72
N ASP A 83 -7.81 -2.80 -16.54
CA ASP A 83 -8.81 -1.81 -16.99
C ASP A 83 -10.22 -2.41 -16.93
N PRO A 84 -11.09 -1.98 -15.97
CA PRO A 84 -10.85 -0.91 -15.01
C PRO A 84 -9.90 -1.31 -13.87
N VAL A 85 -9.21 -0.33 -13.28
CA VAL A 85 -8.39 -0.54 -12.08
C VAL A 85 -9.30 -0.89 -10.89
N PRO A 86 -8.97 -1.94 -10.11
CA PRO A 86 -9.78 -2.40 -8.98
C PRO A 86 -10.03 -1.31 -7.92
N GLN A 87 -11.16 -1.46 -7.22
CA GLN A 87 -11.53 -0.61 -6.10
C GLN A 87 -10.65 -0.87 -4.87
N VAL A 88 -10.53 0.13 -3.99
CA VAL A 88 -9.86 -0.03 -2.70
C VAL A 88 -10.72 -0.92 -1.78
N LEU A 89 -10.17 -2.09 -1.43
CA LEU A 89 -10.77 -2.98 -0.42
C LEU A 89 -10.55 -2.43 1.00
N GLU A 90 -9.29 -2.24 1.37
CA GLU A 90 -8.89 -1.73 2.68
C GLU A 90 -7.58 -0.94 2.56
N ALA A 91 -7.40 0.05 3.44
CA ALA A 91 -6.19 0.86 3.52
C ALA A 91 -5.93 1.24 4.99
N PHE A 92 -4.68 1.10 5.42
CA PHE A 92 -4.29 1.30 6.81
C PHE A 92 -2.98 2.07 6.93
N PHE A 93 -2.91 2.96 7.92
CA PHE A 93 -1.65 3.34 8.53
C PHE A 93 -1.23 2.19 9.46
N SER A 94 -0.01 1.68 9.31
CA SER A 94 0.47 0.51 10.06
C SER A 94 1.76 0.82 10.80
N ILE A 95 1.85 0.41 12.07
CA ILE A 95 3.06 0.50 12.88
C ILE A 95 3.45 -0.90 13.34
N VAL A 96 4.66 -1.34 12.97
CA VAL A 96 5.22 -2.61 13.43
C VAL A 96 5.71 -2.45 14.86
N THR A 97 4.91 -2.92 15.83
CA THR A 97 5.23 -2.83 17.26
C THR A 97 5.57 -4.18 17.90
N THR A 98 5.39 -5.29 17.18
CA THR A 98 5.75 -6.63 17.67
C THR A 98 7.20 -6.95 17.28
N PRO A 99 8.10 -7.21 18.26
CA PRO A 99 9.46 -7.57 17.94
C PRO A 99 9.55 -8.99 17.34
N PRO A 100 10.57 -9.29 16.52
CA PRO A 100 10.67 -10.54 15.77
C PRO A 100 10.53 -11.82 16.60
N GLU A 101 11.07 -11.84 17.82
CA GLU A 101 11.02 -12.97 18.75
C GLU A 101 9.63 -13.24 19.34
N ARG A 102 8.70 -12.28 19.20
CA ARG A 102 7.31 -12.40 19.64
C ARG A 102 6.32 -12.65 18.49
N LEU A 103 6.82 -12.76 17.25
CA LEU A 103 5.98 -13.07 16.10
C LEU A 103 5.47 -14.52 16.17
N ALA A 104 4.18 -14.71 15.97
CA ALA A 104 3.62 -16.04 15.79
C ALA A 104 4.16 -16.67 14.49
N PRO A 105 4.25 -18.01 14.37
CA PRO A 105 4.76 -18.67 13.18
C PRO A 105 4.08 -18.19 11.88
N ILE A 106 2.76 -18.01 11.89
CA ILE A 106 1.99 -17.53 10.73
C ILE A 106 2.40 -16.14 10.25
N GLN A 107 2.92 -15.29 11.14
CA GLN A 107 3.35 -13.91 10.84
C GLN A 107 4.76 -13.87 10.20
N ARG A 108 5.42 -15.01 10.07
CA ARG A 108 6.80 -15.14 9.56
C ARG A 108 6.88 -15.90 8.25
N LEU A 109 5.76 -16.49 7.82
CA LEU A 109 5.69 -17.24 6.58
C LEU A 109 5.48 -16.29 5.40
N PRO A 110 6.11 -16.57 4.24
CA PRO A 110 5.70 -15.94 3.00
C PRO A 110 4.20 -16.13 2.78
N HIS A 111 3.50 -15.07 2.39
CA HIS A 111 2.08 -15.10 2.07
C HIS A 111 1.81 -14.35 0.77
N PHE A 112 0.61 -14.58 0.25
CA PHE A 112 -0.01 -13.79 -0.79
C PHE A 112 -1.27 -13.16 -0.20
N ASP A 113 -1.70 -12.02 -0.74
CA ASP A 113 -2.80 -11.24 -0.14
C ASP A 113 -4.18 -11.75 -0.56
N GLY A 114 -4.25 -12.58 -1.59
CA GLY A 114 -5.46 -13.24 -2.05
C GLY A 114 -5.26 -13.99 -3.38
N LEU A 115 -6.33 -14.62 -3.85
CA LEU A 115 -6.29 -15.52 -5.00
C LEU A 115 -6.73 -14.84 -6.30
N GLU A 116 -7.29 -13.64 -6.20
CA GLU A 116 -7.81 -12.87 -7.33
C GLU A 116 -6.66 -12.29 -8.15
N ALA A 117 -6.74 -12.40 -9.47
CA ALA A 117 -5.69 -11.92 -10.38
C ALA A 117 -5.55 -10.40 -10.34
N GLU A 118 -6.63 -9.71 -9.99
CA GLU A 118 -6.71 -8.26 -9.89
C GLU A 118 -6.31 -7.74 -8.51
N ARG A 119 -5.89 -8.60 -7.58
CA ARG A 119 -5.48 -8.16 -6.25
C ARG A 119 -4.11 -7.50 -6.29
N ILE A 120 -4.09 -6.20 -6.04
CA ILE A 120 -2.87 -5.40 -5.92
C ILE A 120 -2.67 -4.99 -4.46
N ALA A 121 -1.47 -5.27 -3.95
CA ALA A 121 -0.98 -4.78 -2.68
C ALA A 121 -0.16 -3.51 -2.91
N VAL A 122 -0.39 -2.48 -2.09
CA VAL A 122 0.39 -1.24 -2.11
C VAL A 122 0.93 -0.98 -0.72
N LEU A 123 2.23 -0.69 -0.64
CA LEU A 123 2.90 -0.32 0.59
C LEU A 123 3.69 0.97 0.38
N ILE A 124 3.45 1.95 1.25
CA ILE A 124 4.10 3.25 1.26
C ILE A 124 4.78 3.38 2.63
N TYR A 125 6.05 3.78 2.64
CA TYR A 125 6.87 3.93 3.84
C TYR A 125 7.10 5.40 4.19
#